data_AF-A0A3D5HPA1-F1
#
_entry.id   AF-A0A3D5HPA1-F1
#
_cell.length_a   1.000
_cell.length_b   1.000
_cell.length_c   1.000
_cell.angle_alpha   90.00
_cell.angle_beta   90.00
_cell.angle_gamma   90.00
#
_symmetry.space_group_name_H-M   'P 1'
#
loop_
_entity.id
_entity.type
_entity.pdbx_description
1 polymer ?
#
loop_
_entity_poly.entity_id
_entity_poly.type
_entity_poly.pdbx_seq_one_letter_code
_entity_poly.pdbx_strand_id
1 'polypeptide(L)'
;MSGDGVYSLLRRYHLSSYSCNIDRFYEINKLDKKASLLTGKKYKLPVEIYSYNGTSIRSTINLDDWETAVQIQQYNEAIFKLGVRKTHYRESRILWVPYHLLECKASKAKIPENNKKIGGKEKAKYFKKKGTITEKLFGNEYKNVKILDNQLKNEVYYVVSGHGGPDPGACCTSTESMMCEDEYAYDVALRLTRNLMQHGATVHMIIQDNDGIRDEELLDCDKDEKCMGTAQIPLNQKKRLHQRAAAINKLH
;
A
#
# COMPACT_ATOMS: atom_id res chain seq x y z
N MET A 1 5.16 11.25 -27.52
CA MET A 1 5.91 10.74 -26.35
C MET A 1 5.24 11.26 -25.09
N SER A 2 4.40 10.43 -24.47
CA SER A 2 3.65 10.77 -23.25
C SER A 2 4.62 10.92 -22.08
N GLY A 3 4.83 12.14 -21.61
CA GLY A 3 5.67 12.43 -20.45
C GLY A 3 5.17 11.69 -19.20
N ASP A 4 6.07 11.46 -18.24
CA ASP A 4 5.74 10.86 -16.95
C ASP A 4 4.50 11.52 -16.33
N GLY A 5 3.50 10.71 -15.97
CA GLY A 5 2.40 11.19 -15.13
C GLY A 5 2.88 11.51 -13.70
N VAL A 6 2.11 12.33 -12.96
CA VAL A 6 2.42 12.70 -11.56
C VAL A 6 2.74 11.49 -10.68
N TYR A 7 1.95 10.42 -10.83
CA TYR A 7 2.18 9.15 -10.12
C TYR A 7 3.53 8.50 -10.47
N SER A 8 3.93 8.51 -11.75
CA SER A 8 5.22 7.97 -12.19
C SER A 8 6.38 8.78 -11.61
N LEU A 9 6.29 10.11 -11.65
CA LEU A 9 7.27 11.01 -11.06
C LEU A 9 7.41 10.76 -9.56
N LEU A 10 6.30 10.80 -8.80
CA LEU A 10 6.34 10.65 -7.34
C LEU A 10 6.77 9.25 -6.89
N ARG A 11 6.51 8.21 -7.69
CA ARG A 11 6.99 6.85 -7.42
C ARG A 11 8.51 6.76 -7.44
N ARG A 12 9.19 7.46 -8.35
CA ARG A 12 10.67 7.53 -8.37
C ARG A 12 11.27 8.11 -7.09
N TYR A 13 10.51 8.89 -6.34
CA TYR A 13 10.93 9.50 -5.07
C TYR A 13 10.30 8.82 -3.84
N HIS A 14 9.60 7.69 -4.00
CA HIS A 14 8.87 6.99 -2.93
C HIS A 14 7.80 7.85 -2.23
N LEU A 15 7.12 8.71 -2.99
CA LEU A 15 6.09 9.62 -2.47
C LEU A 15 4.68 9.23 -2.92
N SER A 16 4.54 8.35 -3.91
CA SER A 16 3.24 8.01 -4.51
C SER A 16 2.32 7.16 -3.63
N SER A 17 2.85 6.52 -2.59
CA SER A 17 2.07 5.60 -1.74
C SER A 17 1.05 6.31 -0.83
N TYR A 18 1.20 7.63 -0.63
CA TYR A 18 0.31 8.43 0.21
C TYR A 18 -0.37 9.51 -0.64
N SER A 19 -1.70 9.47 -0.72
CA SER A 19 -2.51 10.40 -1.52
C SER A 19 -2.28 11.86 -1.14
N CYS A 20 -2.05 12.16 0.14
CA CYS A 20 -1.75 13.52 0.61
C CYS A 20 -0.44 14.10 0.03
N ASN A 21 0.55 13.28 -0.34
CA ASN A 21 1.71 13.78 -1.10
C ASN A 21 1.31 14.18 -2.52
N ILE A 22 0.40 13.44 -3.14
CA ILE A 22 -0.07 13.70 -4.50
C ILE A 22 -0.88 14.99 -4.53
N ASP A 23 -1.82 15.14 -3.60
CA ASP A 23 -2.59 16.37 -3.43
C ASP A 23 -1.66 17.55 -3.17
N ARG A 24 -0.70 17.39 -2.24
CA ARG A 24 0.29 18.42 -1.95
C ARG A 24 1.14 18.77 -3.18
N PHE A 25 1.52 17.80 -3.99
CA PHE A 25 2.26 18.04 -5.23
C PHE A 25 1.46 18.92 -6.20
N TYR A 26 0.16 18.66 -6.39
CA TYR A 26 -0.69 19.51 -7.22
C TYR A 26 -0.78 20.93 -6.65
N GLU A 27 -0.97 21.07 -5.33
CA GLU A 27 -1.05 22.37 -4.65
C GLU A 27 0.22 23.21 -4.82
N ILE A 28 1.39 22.68 -4.45
CA ILE A 28 2.66 23.45 -4.45
C ILE A 28 3.13 23.81 -5.86
N ASN A 29 2.68 23.06 -6.88
CA ASN A 29 2.96 23.33 -8.28
C ASN A 29 1.86 24.11 -9.00
N LYS A 30 0.76 24.45 -8.31
CA LYS A 30 -0.42 25.13 -8.87
C LYS A 30 -0.97 24.43 -10.12
N LEU A 31 -1.11 23.12 -10.04
CA LEU A 31 -1.59 22.27 -11.12
C LEU A 31 -3.03 21.81 -10.85
N ASP A 32 -3.84 21.70 -11.89
CA ASP A 32 -5.11 20.99 -11.82
C ASP A 32 -4.86 19.48 -11.67
N LYS A 33 -5.74 18.77 -10.93
CA LYS A 33 -5.60 17.31 -10.71
C LYS A 33 -5.66 16.49 -12.01
N LYS A 34 -6.21 17.05 -13.09
CA LYS A 34 -6.26 16.45 -14.43
C LYS A 34 -5.11 16.90 -15.33
N ALA A 35 -4.28 17.84 -14.89
CA ALA A 35 -3.18 18.35 -15.70
C ALA A 35 -2.07 17.30 -15.87
N SER A 36 -1.58 17.15 -17.09
CA SER A 36 -0.38 16.36 -17.38
C SER A 36 0.89 17.16 -17.09
N LEU A 37 1.98 16.45 -16.78
CA LEU A 37 3.29 17.08 -16.63
C LEU A 37 3.88 17.44 -18.00
N LEU A 38 4.50 18.60 -18.07
CA LEU A 38 5.18 19.12 -19.26
C LEU A 38 6.66 18.71 -19.21
N THR A 39 7.13 18.10 -20.29
CA THR A 39 8.55 17.75 -20.46
C THR A 39 9.43 19.01 -20.35
N GLY A 40 10.56 18.91 -19.64
CA GLY A 40 11.50 20.02 -19.45
C GLY A 40 11.10 21.03 -18.37
N LYS A 41 9.86 20.99 -17.87
CA LYS A 41 9.42 21.83 -16.75
C LYS A 41 9.89 21.23 -15.42
N LYS A 42 10.38 22.10 -14.53
CA LYS A 42 10.75 21.72 -13.16
C LYS A 42 9.52 21.77 -12.26
N TYR A 43 9.38 20.76 -11.41
CA TYR A 43 8.30 20.64 -10.43
C TYR A 43 8.88 20.50 -9.02
N LYS A 44 8.20 21.11 -8.05
CA LYS A 44 8.51 20.96 -6.63
C LYS A 44 7.95 19.63 -6.12
N LEU A 45 8.72 18.90 -5.33
CA LEU A 45 8.26 17.69 -4.66
C LEU A 45 7.64 18.03 -3.29
N PRO A 46 6.68 17.24 -2.79
CA PRO A 46 6.10 17.39 -1.46
C PRO A 46 7.08 16.84 -0.40
N VAL A 47 8.26 17.46 -0.31
CA VAL A 47 9.36 17.09 0.59
C VAL A 47 9.92 18.38 1.18
N GLU A 48 9.86 18.48 2.50
CA GLU A 48 10.47 19.56 3.25
C GLU A 48 11.94 19.28 3.49
N ILE A 49 12.76 20.33 3.43
CA ILE A 49 14.22 20.23 3.55
C ILE A 49 14.66 20.84 4.88
N TYR A 50 15.30 20.03 5.71
CA TYR A 50 15.84 20.44 7.00
C TYR A 50 17.36 20.38 7.01
N SER A 51 17.99 21.31 7.71
CA SER A 51 19.42 21.26 8.02
C SER A 51 19.65 20.32 9.20
N TYR A 52 20.14 19.11 8.94
CA TYR A 52 20.41 18.09 9.96
C TYR A 52 21.41 18.60 10.98
N ASN A 53 20.98 18.72 12.23
CA ASN A 53 21.78 19.31 13.30
C ASN A 53 22.97 18.43 13.73
N GLY A 54 23.02 17.17 13.29
CA GLY A 54 24.10 16.23 13.62
C GLY A 54 23.83 15.38 14.86
N THR A 55 22.74 15.67 15.59
CA THR A 55 22.38 14.96 16.82
C THR A 55 21.32 13.90 16.55
N SER A 56 20.13 14.33 16.15
CA SER A 56 19.01 13.42 15.88
C SER A 56 18.01 14.04 14.92
N ILE A 57 17.22 13.20 14.24
CA ILE A 57 16.14 13.69 13.37
C ILE A 57 15.08 14.42 14.18
N ARG A 58 14.68 13.88 15.34
CA ARG A 58 13.70 14.51 16.25
C ARG A 58 14.09 15.95 16.61
N SER A 59 15.33 16.16 17.06
CA SER A 59 15.83 17.49 17.39
C SER A 59 16.08 18.37 16.16
N THR A 60 16.27 17.78 14.98
CA THR A 60 16.41 18.52 13.71
C THR A 60 15.09 19.14 13.27
N ILE A 61 13.98 18.40 13.41
CA ILE A 61 12.65 18.83 12.96
C ILE A 61 11.79 19.43 14.08
N ASN A 62 12.36 19.55 15.30
CA ASN A 62 11.67 19.99 16.51
C ASN A 62 10.36 19.21 16.79
N LEU A 63 10.39 17.89 16.57
CA LEU A 63 9.28 16.98 16.81
C LEU A 63 9.78 15.82 17.65
N ASP A 64 9.26 15.68 18.87
CA ASP A 64 9.60 14.57 19.76
C ASP A 64 8.76 13.32 19.47
N ASP A 65 8.64 12.98 18.17
CA ASP A 65 8.00 11.75 17.72
C ASP A 65 9.05 10.80 17.15
N TRP A 66 9.24 9.68 17.85
CA TRP A 66 10.24 8.70 17.45
C TRP A 66 9.84 7.95 16.18
N GLU A 67 8.55 7.67 15.99
CA GLU A 67 8.06 6.98 14.78
C GLU A 67 8.44 7.73 13.53
N THR A 68 8.03 9.00 13.49
CA THR A 68 8.24 9.92 12.39
C THR A 68 9.73 10.06 12.13
N ALA A 69 10.55 10.17 13.17
CA ALA A 69 11.99 10.24 13.00
C ALA A 69 12.60 8.97 12.38
N VAL A 70 12.11 7.79 12.74
CA VAL A 70 12.54 6.52 12.12
C VAL A 70 12.06 6.42 10.68
N GLN A 71 10.82 6.78 10.40
CA GLN A 71 10.30 6.78 9.03
C GLN A 71 11.04 7.78 8.14
N ILE A 72 11.38 8.96 8.65
CA ILE A 72 12.23 9.94 7.96
C ILE A 72 13.64 9.36 7.73
N GLN A 73 14.22 8.67 8.70
CA GLN A 73 15.51 8.00 8.53
C GLN A 73 15.46 6.97 7.41
N GLN A 74 14.50 6.04 7.47
CA GLN A 74 14.30 4.99 6.48
C GLN A 74 14.09 5.56 5.08
N TYR A 75 13.29 6.62 4.97
CA TYR A 75 13.09 7.33 3.71
C TYR A 75 14.41 7.85 3.13
N ASN A 76 15.22 8.56 3.92
CA ASN A 76 16.50 9.11 3.46
C ASN A 76 17.51 8.02 3.09
N GLU A 77 17.55 6.92 3.84
CA GLU A 77 18.40 5.76 3.55
C GLU A 77 17.98 5.07 2.24
N ALA A 78 16.67 4.89 2.03
CA ALA A 78 16.13 4.27 0.82
C ALA A 78 16.44 5.09 -0.45
N ILE A 79 16.17 6.40 -0.44
CA ILE A 79 16.44 7.26 -1.60
C ILE A 79 17.94 7.44 -1.88
N PHE A 80 18.80 7.32 -0.86
CA PHE A 80 20.24 7.26 -1.03
C PHE A 80 20.67 5.96 -1.70
N LYS A 81 20.19 4.81 -1.20
CA LYS A 81 20.50 3.48 -1.77
C LYS A 81 20.07 3.35 -3.23
N LEU A 82 18.97 4.00 -3.60
CA LEU A 82 18.45 4.04 -4.98
C LEU A 82 19.15 5.05 -5.89
N GLY A 83 20.13 5.80 -5.38
CA GLY A 83 20.85 6.82 -6.16
C GLY A 83 20.03 8.08 -6.48
N VAL A 84 18.81 8.20 -5.95
CA VAL A 84 17.97 9.41 -6.07
C VAL A 84 18.65 10.59 -5.36
N ARG A 85 19.36 10.31 -4.27
CA ARG A 85 20.31 11.23 -3.64
C ARG A 85 21.73 10.71 -3.78
N LYS A 86 22.66 11.61 -4.12
CA LYS A 86 24.09 11.28 -4.29
C LYS A 86 24.86 11.14 -2.98
N THR A 87 24.38 11.77 -1.90
CA THR A 87 25.08 11.84 -0.62
C THR A 87 24.15 11.47 0.52
N HIS A 88 24.70 10.85 1.57
CA HIS A 88 23.94 10.53 2.77
C HIS A 88 23.53 11.82 3.52
N TYR A 89 22.37 11.81 4.20
CA TYR A 89 21.85 13.02 4.87
C TYR A 89 22.74 13.46 6.05
N ARG A 90 23.43 12.52 6.71
CA ARG A 90 24.36 12.82 7.81
C ARG A 90 25.64 13.53 7.33
N GLU A 91 26.08 13.23 6.11
CA GLU A 91 27.27 13.84 5.50
C GLU A 91 26.94 15.22 4.94
N SER A 92 25.90 15.29 4.11
CA SER A 92 25.45 16.53 3.47
C SER A 92 24.80 17.53 4.41
N ARG A 93 24.45 17.11 5.64
CA ARG A 93 23.60 17.84 6.59
C ARG A 93 22.23 18.25 6.01
N ILE A 94 21.78 17.60 4.94
CA ILE A 94 20.49 17.88 4.30
C ILE A 94 19.56 16.69 4.55
N LEU A 95 18.53 16.89 5.35
CA LEU A 95 17.51 15.89 5.68
C LEU A 95 16.24 16.15 4.85
N TRP A 96 15.80 15.15 4.10
CA TRP A 96 14.56 15.23 3.32
C TRP A 96 13.41 14.65 4.14
N VAL A 97 12.35 15.41 4.35
CA VAL A 97 11.20 15.01 5.15
C VAL A 97 9.97 15.04 4.26
N PRO A 98 9.48 13.88 3.80
CA PRO A 98 8.24 13.79 3.03
C PRO A 98 7.06 14.47 3.75
N TYR A 99 6.25 15.20 3.00
CA TYR A 99 5.10 15.93 3.53
C TYR A 99 4.15 15.03 4.34
N HIS A 100 3.91 13.81 3.86
CA HIS A 100 3.00 12.89 4.55
C HIS A 100 3.43 12.54 5.99
N LEU A 101 4.72 12.64 6.32
CA LEU A 101 5.25 12.33 7.66
C LEU A 101 5.04 13.46 8.68
N LEU A 102 4.63 14.65 8.23
CA LEU A 102 4.39 15.79 9.12
C LEU A 102 2.93 16.23 9.11
N GLU A 103 2.33 16.33 7.92
CA GLU A 103 1.09 17.09 7.72
C GLU A 103 -0.01 16.28 7.04
N CYS A 104 0.17 14.96 6.84
CA CYS A 104 -0.94 14.09 6.48
C CYS A 104 -1.88 13.95 7.66
N LYS A 105 -2.77 14.92 7.86
CA LYS A 105 -3.95 14.70 8.67
C LYS A 105 -4.78 13.68 7.92
N ALA A 106 -4.71 12.41 8.33
CA ALA A 106 -5.80 11.48 8.09
C ALA A 106 -7.08 12.26 8.40
N SER A 107 -8.00 12.36 7.45
CA SER A 107 -9.26 13.03 7.62
C SER A 107 -9.91 12.50 8.89
N LYS A 108 -9.77 13.24 10.00
CA LYS A 108 -10.46 12.92 11.24
C LYS A 108 -11.92 13.11 10.93
N ALA A 109 -12.64 12.02 10.70
CA ALA A 109 -14.06 11.98 10.95
C ALA A 109 -14.26 12.57 12.36
N LYS A 110 -15.11 13.59 12.45
CA LYS A 110 -15.40 14.29 13.70
C LYS A 110 -15.89 13.26 14.72
N ILE A 111 -15.09 12.97 15.73
CA ILE A 111 -15.56 12.39 16.99
C ILE A 111 -15.88 13.60 17.89
N PRO A 112 -17.06 13.66 18.54
CA PRO A 112 -17.44 14.78 19.38
C PRO A 112 -16.40 15.01 20.48
N GLU A 113 -15.92 16.24 20.60
CA GLU A 113 -15.09 16.67 21.71
C GLU A 113 -15.86 16.52 23.02
N ASN A 114 -15.40 15.64 23.89
CA ASN A 114 -15.64 15.82 25.31
C ASN A 114 -14.31 15.78 26.04
N ASN A 115 -13.86 16.97 26.42
CA ASN A 115 -12.61 17.24 27.13
C ASN A 115 -12.64 16.61 28.53
N LYS A 116 -11.80 15.61 28.77
CA LYS A 116 -11.14 15.43 30.07
C LYS A 116 -9.65 15.18 29.87
N LYS A 117 -8.86 16.19 30.28
CA LYS A 117 -7.42 16.06 30.50
C LYS A 117 -7.17 14.98 31.54
N ILE A 118 -6.34 14.00 31.21
CA ILE A 118 -5.56 13.25 32.21
C ILE A 118 -4.12 13.24 31.70
N GLY A 119 -3.26 13.92 32.45
CA GLY A 119 -1.82 13.87 32.26
C GLY A 119 -1.27 12.51 32.68
N GLY A 120 -0.29 12.04 31.93
CA GLY A 120 0.48 10.84 32.26
C GLY A 120 1.61 10.69 31.26
N LYS A 121 2.85 10.91 31.73
CA LYS A 121 4.06 10.51 31.02
C LYS A 121 4.09 8.99 30.96
N GLU A 122 3.63 8.42 29.85
CA GLU A 122 3.93 7.03 29.53
C GLU A 122 4.71 6.97 28.21
N LYS A 123 5.95 6.51 28.34
CA LYS A 123 6.80 6.16 27.21
C LYS A 123 6.07 5.13 26.38
N ALA A 124 5.65 5.48 25.16
CA ALA A 124 5.14 4.53 24.18
C ALA A 124 6.26 3.54 23.83
N LYS A 125 6.29 2.43 24.56
CA LYS A 125 6.95 1.21 24.09
C LYS A 125 6.24 0.83 22.81
N TYR A 126 6.96 0.79 21.68
CA TYR A 126 6.55 -0.02 20.54
C TYR A 126 6.36 -1.44 21.03
N PHE A 127 5.14 -1.79 21.37
CA PHE A 127 4.77 -3.18 21.53
C PHE A 127 4.86 -3.78 20.13
N LYS A 128 6.02 -4.36 19.80
CA LYS A 128 6.11 -5.48 18.85
C LYS A 128 5.16 -6.54 19.39
N LYS A 129 3.88 -6.45 19.09
CA LYS A 129 2.96 -7.55 19.34
C LYS A 129 3.37 -8.61 18.32
N LYS A 130 4.20 -9.56 18.76
CA LYS A 130 4.48 -10.80 18.04
C LYS A 130 3.13 -11.53 17.92
N GLY A 131 2.39 -11.24 16.85
CA GLY A 131 1.17 -11.93 16.48
C GLY A 131 1.43 -12.74 15.22
N THR A 132 0.89 -13.95 15.19
CA THR A 132 0.75 -14.71 13.95
C THR A 132 -0.74 -14.83 13.69
N ILE A 133 -1.17 -14.47 12.49
CA ILE A 133 -2.52 -14.74 12.00
C ILE A 133 -2.43 -15.99 11.13
N THR A 134 -3.39 -16.90 11.27
CA THR A 134 -3.51 -18.04 10.36
C THR A 134 -4.61 -17.75 9.35
N GLU A 135 -4.25 -17.71 8.08
CA GLU A 135 -5.17 -17.51 6.94
C GLU A 135 -5.00 -18.67 5.96
N LYS A 136 -6.04 -19.48 5.79
CA LYS A 136 -5.97 -20.70 4.98
C LYS A 136 -5.87 -20.42 3.49
N LEU A 137 -6.40 -19.27 3.04
CA LEU A 137 -6.39 -18.86 1.63
C LEU A 137 -4.97 -18.71 1.06
N PHE A 138 -3.93 -18.63 1.89
CA PHE A 138 -2.55 -18.55 1.40
C PHE A 138 -1.91 -19.92 1.14
N GLY A 139 -2.61 -21.03 1.36
CA GLY A 139 -2.04 -22.36 1.24
C GLY A 139 -1.15 -22.76 2.42
N ASN A 140 -0.73 -24.02 2.46
CA ASN A 140 -0.10 -24.60 3.64
C ASN A 140 1.23 -23.95 4.04
N GLU A 141 2.00 -23.50 3.05
CA GLU A 141 3.31 -22.89 3.26
C GLU A 141 3.21 -21.46 3.79
N TYR A 142 2.22 -20.70 3.30
CA TYR A 142 2.09 -19.27 3.58
C TYR A 142 0.98 -18.90 4.57
N LYS A 143 0.18 -19.88 5.04
CA LYS A 143 -0.96 -19.64 5.94
C LYS A 143 -0.62 -18.91 7.23
N ASN A 144 0.60 -19.04 7.72
CA ASN A 144 1.05 -18.36 8.93
C ASN A 144 1.61 -16.98 8.58
N VAL A 145 0.80 -15.95 8.81
CA VAL A 145 1.14 -14.55 8.58
C VAL A 145 1.73 -13.94 9.83
N LYS A 146 3.05 -13.71 9.80
CA LYS A 146 3.74 -12.98 10.86
C LYS A 146 3.47 -11.48 10.74
N ILE A 147 2.89 -10.89 11.77
CA ILE A 147 2.73 -9.44 11.87
C ILE A 147 4.09 -8.78 12.05
N LEU A 148 4.44 -7.89 11.13
CA LEU A 148 5.70 -7.13 11.11
C LEU A 148 5.55 -5.83 11.90
N ASP A 149 4.46 -5.12 11.65
CA ASP A 149 4.08 -3.87 12.32
C ASP A 149 2.56 -3.65 12.23
N ASN A 150 2.11 -2.47 12.66
CA ASN A 150 0.69 -2.10 12.70
C ASN A 150 0.42 -0.82 11.89
N GLN A 151 1.22 -0.56 10.84
CA GLN A 151 1.08 0.67 10.02
C GLN A 151 -0.31 0.83 9.41
N LEU A 152 -0.99 -0.27 9.12
CA LEU A 152 -2.33 -0.31 8.54
C LEU A 152 -3.40 -0.72 9.55
N LYS A 153 -3.13 -0.60 10.84
CA LYS A 153 -4.09 -0.95 11.88
C LYS A 153 -5.36 -0.10 11.76
N ASN A 154 -6.51 -0.77 11.80
CA ASN A 154 -7.85 -0.21 11.59
C ASN A 154 -8.13 0.24 10.14
N GLU A 155 -7.24 -0.02 9.19
CA GLU A 155 -7.52 0.14 7.78
C GLU A 155 -8.15 -1.15 7.23
N VAL A 156 -9.23 -0.99 6.46
CA VAL A 156 -9.97 -2.11 5.86
C VAL A 156 -9.77 -2.09 4.35
N TYR A 157 -9.33 -3.21 3.79
CA TYR A 157 -9.12 -3.38 2.36
C TYR A 157 -10.03 -4.48 1.82
N TYR A 158 -10.71 -4.21 0.70
CA TYR A 158 -11.39 -5.24 -0.08
C TYR A 158 -10.56 -5.52 -1.33
N VAL A 159 -9.98 -6.71 -1.40
CA VAL A 159 -9.15 -7.13 -2.53
C VAL A 159 -10.00 -7.99 -3.45
N VAL A 160 -10.02 -7.63 -4.73
CA VAL A 160 -10.81 -8.31 -5.76
C VAL A 160 -9.85 -8.69 -6.88
N SER A 161 -9.60 -9.99 -7.05
CA SER A 161 -8.87 -10.47 -8.24
C SER A 161 -9.69 -10.26 -9.51
N GLY A 162 -9.01 -10.09 -10.64
CA GLY A 162 -9.64 -10.06 -11.95
C GLY A 162 -10.31 -11.40 -12.28
N HIS A 163 -11.24 -11.41 -13.25
CA HIS A 163 -11.66 -12.65 -13.92
C HIS A 163 -12.11 -13.78 -12.96
N GLY A 164 -11.80 -15.04 -13.22
CA GLY A 164 -12.06 -16.17 -12.32
C GLY A 164 -13.40 -16.85 -12.54
N GLY A 165 -13.45 -18.10 -12.14
CA GLY A 165 -14.53 -19.04 -12.39
C GLY A 165 -14.66 -19.31 -13.88
N PRO A 166 -15.83 -19.06 -14.50
CA PRO A 166 -16.03 -19.37 -15.92
C PRO A 166 -15.33 -18.40 -16.90
N ASP A 167 -14.65 -17.36 -16.41
CA ASP A 167 -14.02 -16.31 -17.21
C ASP A 167 -12.50 -16.28 -16.94
N PRO A 168 -11.65 -16.92 -17.76
CA PRO A 168 -10.21 -17.01 -17.55
C PRO A 168 -9.44 -15.72 -17.88
N GLY A 169 -10.12 -14.68 -18.37
CA GLY A 169 -9.48 -13.49 -18.90
C GLY A 169 -8.61 -13.78 -20.13
N ALA A 170 -7.50 -13.07 -20.26
CA ALA A 170 -6.54 -13.33 -21.32
C ALA A 170 -5.86 -14.70 -21.14
N CYS A 171 -5.81 -15.50 -22.22
CA CYS A 171 -5.15 -16.79 -22.20
C CYS A 171 -3.92 -16.80 -23.13
N CYS A 172 -2.83 -17.43 -22.68
CA CYS A 172 -1.67 -17.74 -23.50
C CYS A 172 -1.64 -19.25 -23.81
N THR A 173 -1.50 -19.60 -25.08
CA THR A 173 -1.47 -21.00 -25.53
C THR A 173 -0.13 -21.39 -26.17
N SER A 174 0.87 -20.51 -26.12
CA SER A 174 2.20 -20.75 -26.72
C SER A 174 3.21 -21.39 -25.76
N THR A 175 2.79 -21.68 -24.54
CA THR A 175 3.56 -22.35 -23.47
C THR A 175 3.20 -23.84 -23.42
N GLU A 176 3.95 -24.63 -22.63
CA GLU A 176 3.71 -26.07 -22.49
C GLU A 176 2.33 -26.39 -21.89
N SER A 177 1.87 -25.55 -20.94
CA SER A 177 0.51 -25.52 -20.42
C SER A 177 -0.17 -24.19 -20.79
N MET A 178 -1.52 -24.19 -20.86
CA MET A 178 -2.27 -22.96 -21.04
C MET A 178 -2.11 -22.08 -19.79
N MET A 179 -1.84 -20.79 -19.98
CA MET A 179 -1.82 -19.80 -18.90
C MET A 179 -3.09 -18.96 -18.98
N CYS A 180 -3.73 -18.69 -17.83
CA CYS A 180 -4.95 -17.89 -17.73
C CYS A 180 -4.72 -16.70 -16.80
N GLU A 181 -5.27 -15.53 -17.16
CA GLU A 181 -5.02 -14.27 -16.45
C GLU A 181 -5.52 -14.30 -15.01
N ASP A 182 -6.65 -14.95 -14.77
CA ASP A 182 -7.25 -15.11 -13.45
C ASP A 182 -6.32 -15.76 -12.44
N GLU A 183 -5.62 -16.83 -12.84
CA GLU A 183 -4.66 -17.56 -11.99
C GLU A 183 -3.58 -16.63 -11.41
N TYR A 184 -2.95 -15.85 -12.28
CA TYR A 184 -1.90 -14.90 -11.90
C TYR A 184 -2.47 -13.70 -11.17
N ALA A 185 -3.64 -13.22 -11.57
CA ALA A 185 -4.32 -12.12 -10.88
C ALA A 185 -4.71 -12.52 -9.45
N TYR A 186 -5.11 -13.77 -9.23
CA TYR A 186 -5.45 -14.31 -7.93
C TYR A 186 -4.21 -14.49 -7.05
N ASP A 187 -3.13 -15.08 -7.56
CA ASP A 187 -1.87 -15.23 -6.81
C ASP A 187 -1.31 -13.86 -6.36
N VAL A 188 -1.23 -12.89 -7.28
CA VAL A 188 -0.79 -11.53 -6.96
C VAL A 188 -1.69 -10.89 -5.90
N ALA A 189 -3.00 -11.10 -5.98
CA ALA A 189 -3.95 -10.60 -5.01
C ALA A 189 -3.77 -11.26 -3.63
N LEU A 190 -3.45 -12.56 -3.55
CA LEU A 190 -3.10 -13.23 -2.30
C LEU A 190 -1.80 -12.68 -1.69
N ARG A 191 -0.76 -12.46 -2.51
CA ARG A 191 0.51 -11.85 -2.06
C ARG A 191 0.29 -10.44 -1.52
N LEU A 192 -0.53 -9.63 -2.20
CA LEU A 192 -0.92 -8.30 -1.72
C LEU A 192 -1.71 -8.38 -0.40
N THR A 193 -2.72 -9.25 -0.34
CA THR A 193 -3.55 -9.49 0.86
C THR A 193 -2.66 -9.86 2.05
N ARG A 194 -1.75 -10.80 1.85
CA ARG A 194 -0.79 -11.22 2.87
C ARG A 194 0.08 -10.05 3.34
N ASN A 195 0.62 -9.24 2.42
CA ASN A 195 1.43 -8.09 2.78
C ASN A 195 0.66 -7.05 3.60
N LEU A 196 -0.57 -6.71 3.19
CA LEU A 196 -1.45 -5.81 3.94
C LEU A 196 -1.71 -6.34 5.37
N MET A 197 -1.99 -7.63 5.51
CA MET A 197 -2.18 -8.28 6.81
C MET A 197 -0.91 -8.26 7.65
N GLN A 198 0.28 -8.46 7.05
CA GLN A 198 1.57 -8.34 7.76
C GLN A 198 1.79 -6.96 8.39
N HIS A 199 1.17 -5.91 7.83
CA HIS A 199 1.21 -4.53 8.33
C HIS A 199 -0.03 -4.16 9.18
N GLY A 200 -0.82 -5.14 9.60
CA GLY A 200 -1.91 -4.96 10.56
C GLY A 200 -3.26 -4.54 9.98
N ALA A 201 -3.43 -4.58 8.66
CA ALA A 201 -4.71 -4.31 8.01
C ALA A 201 -5.74 -5.42 8.26
N THR A 202 -7.02 -5.04 8.26
CA THR A 202 -8.12 -5.99 8.04
C THR A 202 -8.34 -6.10 6.53
N VAL A 203 -8.27 -7.32 5.99
CA VAL A 203 -8.37 -7.53 4.53
C VAL A 203 -9.45 -8.56 4.24
N HIS A 204 -10.31 -8.26 3.27
CA HIS A 204 -11.33 -9.16 2.76
C HIS A 204 -11.00 -9.53 1.31
N MET A 205 -10.62 -10.78 1.09
CA MET A 205 -10.43 -11.34 -0.25
C MET A 205 -11.79 -11.76 -0.81
N ILE A 206 -12.28 -11.05 -1.83
CA ILE A 206 -13.67 -11.14 -2.29
C ILE A 206 -13.91 -12.32 -3.24
N ILE A 207 -12.93 -12.64 -4.07
CA ILE A 207 -12.90 -13.85 -4.88
C ILE A 207 -11.95 -14.80 -4.18
N GLN A 208 -12.32 -16.06 -4.01
CA GLN A 208 -11.56 -17.04 -3.23
C GLN A 208 -11.51 -18.37 -3.97
N ASP A 209 -10.35 -18.98 -3.89
CA ASP A 209 -9.93 -20.25 -4.47
C ASP A 209 -9.21 -21.06 -3.37
N ASN A 210 -9.02 -22.34 -3.59
CA ASN A 210 -8.28 -23.26 -2.73
C ASN A 210 -6.78 -23.41 -3.06
N ASP A 211 -6.30 -22.87 -4.18
CA ASP A 211 -4.92 -23.01 -4.64
C ASP A 211 -3.85 -22.49 -3.67
N GLY A 212 -4.09 -21.31 -3.09
CA GLY A 212 -3.11 -20.62 -2.25
C GLY A 212 -2.08 -19.81 -3.05
N ILE A 213 -1.03 -19.37 -2.36
CA ILE A 213 0.11 -18.71 -3.00
C ILE A 213 0.99 -19.80 -3.61
N ARG A 214 1.27 -19.66 -4.91
CA ARG A 214 2.01 -20.61 -5.74
C ARG A 214 3.37 -20.03 -6.11
N ASP A 215 4.43 -20.82 -6.00
CA ASP A 215 5.81 -20.41 -6.32
C ASP A 215 6.31 -20.97 -7.67
N GLU A 216 5.46 -21.73 -8.35
CA GLU A 216 5.65 -22.24 -9.69
C GLU A 216 5.73 -21.10 -10.71
N GLU A 217 6.56 -21.29 -11.75
CA GLU A 217 6.68 -20.33 -12.85
C GLU A 217 5.41 -20.29 -13.71
N LEU A 218 4.79 -21.45 -13.91
CA LEU A 218 3.56 -21.63 -14.66
C LEU A 218 2.45 -22.10 -13.71
N LEU A 219 1.33 -21.38 -13.72
CA LEU A 219 0.15 -21.66 -12.90
C LEU A 219 -0.89 -22.33 -13.79
N ASP A 220 -1.33 -23.52 -13.40
CA ASP A 220 -2.36 -24.25 -14.14
C ASP A 220 -3.69 -23.51 -14.06
N CYS A 221 -4.41 -23.44 -15.19
CA CYS A 221 -5.73 -22.85 -15.23
C CYS A 221 -6.78 -23.76 -14.61
N ASP A 222 -7.66 -23.20 -13.78
CA ASP A 222 -8.93 -23.80 -13.44
C ASP A 222 -10.11 -22.81 -13.55
N LYS A 223 -11.22 -23.11 -12.86
CA LYS A 223 -12.49 -22.36 -12.91
C LYS A 223 -13.22 -22.42 -11.57
N ASP A 224 -12.52 -22.69 -10.50
CA ASP A 224 -13.13 -23.12 -9.23
C ASP A 224 -13.43 -21.95 -8.28
N GLU A 225 -13.00 -20.73 -8.66
CA GLU A 225 -13.11 -19.56 -7.82
C GLU A 225 -14.55 -19.18 -7.52
N LYS A 226 -14.75 -18.79 -6.27
CA LYS A 226 -16.05 -18.41 -5.73
C LYS A 226 -15.99 -17.04 -5.12
N CYS A 227 -17.06 -16.27 -5.34
CA CYS A 227 -17.26 -15.04 -4.60
C CYS A 227 -17.55 -15.38 -3.12
N MET A 228 -16.74 -14.80 -2.22
CA MET A 228 -16.75 -15.05 -0.79
C MET A 228 -16.68 -16.54 -0.43
N GLY A 229 -15.93 -17.32 -1.22
CA GLY A 229 -15.68 -18.75 -1.00
C GLY A 229 -16.90 -19.67 -1.18
N THR A 230 -18.06 -19.14 -1.55
CA THR A 230 -19.32 -19.90 -1.55
C THR A 230 -20.14 -19.74 -2.82
N ALA A 231 -20.23 -18.51 -3.36
CA ALA A 231 -21.09 -18.24 -4.51
C ALA A 231 -20.33 -18.43 -5.82
N GLN A 232 -20.87 -19.26 -6.72
CA GLN A 232 -20.33 -19.40 -8.08
C GLN A 232 -20.31 -18.05 -8.81
N ILE A 233 -19.25 -17.83 -9.58
CA ILE A 233 -19.06 -16.61 -10.36
C ILE A 233 -19.90 -16.70 -11.65
N PRO A 234 -20.74 -15.71 -11.95
CA PRO A 234 -21.50 -15.68 -13.20
C PRO A 234 -20.60 -15.47 -14.43
N LEU A 235 -20.90 -16.20 -15.51
CA LEU A 235 -20.26 -15.98 -16.82
C LEU A 235 -20.52 -14.56 -17.35
N ASN A 236 -21.73 -14.04 -17.17
CA ASN A 236 -22.08 -12.69 -17.62
C ASN A 236 -21.34 -11.60 -16.82
N GLN A 237 -20.58 -10.76 -17.53
CA GLN A 237 -19.74 -9.71 -16.94
C GLN A 237 -20.50 -8.75 -16.01
N LYS A 238 -21.68 -8.27 -16.40
CA LYS A 238 -22.47 -7.34 -15.57
C LYS A 238 -22.94 -8.02 -14.29
N LYS A 239 -23.40 -9.28 -14.38
CA LYS A 239 -23.79 -10.06 -13.20
C LYS A 239 -22.62 -10.29 -12.25
N ARG A 240 -21.43 -10.60 -12.77
CA ARG A 240 -20.19 -10.76 -12.00
C ARG A 240 -19.78 -9.46 -11.29
N LEU A 241 -19.80 -8.32 -11.99
CA LEU A 241 -19.54 -7.01 -11.39
C LEU A 241 -20.52 -6.70 -10.24
N HIS A 242 -21.81 -6.89 -10.48
CA HIS A 242 -22.84 -6.67 -9.45
C HIS A 242 -22.69 -7.63 -8.26
N GLN A 243 -22.35 -8.89 -8.49
CA GLN A 243 -22.13 -9.87 -7.41
C GLN A 243 -20.99 -9.41 -6.49
N ARG A 244 -19.85 -9.01 -7.06
CA ARG A 244 -18.68 -8.53 -6.29
C ARG A 244 -19.01 -7.28 -5.48
N ALA A 245 -19.65 -6.29 -6.12
CA ALA A 245 -20.08 -5.07 -5.43
C ALA A 245 -21.06 -5.39 -4.29
N ALA A 246 -22.03 -6.28 -4.53
CA ALA A 246 -22.99 -6.70 -3.52
C ALA A 246 -22.34 -7.48 -2.36
N ALA A 247 -21.31 -8.28 -2.63
CA ALA A 247 -20.55 -8.98 -1.60
C ALA A 247 -19.81 -7.99 -0.68
N ILE A 248 -19.15 -6.99 -1.27
CA ILE A 248 -18.47 -5.92 -0.51
C ILE A 248 -19.48 -5.14 0.34
N ASN A 249 -20.62 -4.75 -0.25
CA ASN A 249 -21.67 -4.01 0.46
C ASN A 249 -22.37 -4.81 1.58
N LYS A 250 -22.15 -6.12 1.69
CA LYS A 250 -22.68 -6.93 2.81
C LYS A 250 -21.74 -7.01 4.00
N LEU A 251 -20.50 -6.58 3.84
CA LEU A 251 -19.53 -6.56 4.93
C LEU A 251 -19.80 -5.40 5.92
N HIS A 252 -20.68 -4.44 5.54
CA HIS A 252 -21.08 -3.28 6.35
C HIS A 252 -22.52 -2.83 6.10
#